data_AF-A0A5V5PDQ1-F1
#
_entry.id   AF-A0A5V5PDQ1-F1
#
_cell.length_a   1.000
_cell.length_b   1.000
_cell.length_c   1.000
_cell.angle_alpha   90.00
_cell.angle_beta   90.00
_cell.angle_gamma   90.00
#
_symmetry.space_group_name_H-M   'P 1'
#
loop_
_entity.id
_entity.type
_entity.pdbx_description
1 polymer ?
#
loop_
_entity_poly.entity_id
_entity_poly.type
_entity_poly.pdbx_seq_one_letter_code
_entity_poly.pdbx_strand_id
1 'polypeptide(L)'
;MLKIGDLTDTADGNGEWTDGSVAGNIQPTEIMGGWLTTVQRELIAVLSAAGMQTDKTNDAQVVAAIQKLIQGAAEANSGVPVGAPIAWPSDVVPDGYAVMQGQAFDTSRYPKLAIAHPNGVIPDMRGWMIKGKPASGRAVLSQEQDGNKSHSHTARAQDTDLGTKTTSSFDYGTKSTNTTGGHTHTQLVRGIGAVDGTAGSRGSSEGNDGSGGTTASAGDHAHTVYIGVHDHTVYIGPHGHVVIVDADGNAETTVKNIAFNYIVRLA
;
A
#
# COMPACT_ATOMS: atom_id res chain seq x y z
N MET A 1 29.38 70.07 16.64
CA MET A 1 28.33 70.53 15.70
C MET A 1 28.07 72.00 16.02
N LEU A 2 27.95 72.85 15.00
CA LEU A 2 27.61 74.26 15.20
C LEU A 2 26.22 74.34 15.86
N LYS A 3 26.06 75.22 16.85
CA LYS A 3 24.77 75.61 17.43
C LYS A 3 24.13 76.70 16.58
N ILE A 4 22.83 76.95 16.76
CA ILE A 4 22.11 77.99 16.02
C ILE A 4 22.69 79.37 16.35
N GLY A 5 23.11 79.58 17.61
CA GLY A 5 23.83 80.79 18.03
C GLY A 5 25.19 81.02 17.35
N ASP A 6 25.78 80.01 16.68
CA ASP A 6 27.00 80.19 15.88
C ASP A 6 26.69 80.75 14.47
N LEU A 7 25.42 80.77 14.08
CA LEU A 7 24.94 81.15 12.75
C LEU A 7 24.05 82.41 12.76
N THR A 8 23.51 82.78 13.92
CA THR A 8 22.69 83.98 14.09
C THR A 8 22.83 84.57 15.50
N ASP A 9 22.77 85.89 15.58
CA ASP A 9 22.74 86.69 16.80
C ASP A 9 21.37 86.72 17.49
N THR A 10 20.36 86.07 16.91
CA THR A 10 18.97 86.03 17.41
C THR A 10 18.62 84.71 18.13
N ALA A 11 19.60 83.84 18.38
CA ALA A 11 19.42 82.64 19.19
C ALA A 11 19.26 82.95 20.69
N ASP A 12 18.70 82.03 21.46
CA ASP A 12 18.59 82.19 22.91
C ASP A 12 19.94 82.03 23.65
N GLY A 13 19.93 82.21 24.97
CA GLY A 13 21.13 82.06 25.80
C GLY A 13 21.76 80.65 25.79
N ASN A 14 21.05 79.64 25.27
CA ASN A 14 21.52 78.27 25.12
C ASN A 14 22.04 77.97 23.69
N GLY A 15 21.87 78.91 22.76
CA GLY A 15 22.21 78.78 21.35
C GLY A 15 21.16 78.00 20.55
N GLU A 16 19.90 78.02 20.97
CA GLU A 16 18.75 77.37 20.36
C GLU A 16 17.77 78.37 19.72
N TRP A 17 16.79 77.86 18.95
CA TRP A 17 15.73 78.67 18.35
C TRP A 17 14.85 79.27 19.45
N THR A 18 14.48 80.54 19.31
CA THR A 18 13.53 81.23 20.19
C THR A 18 12.49 82.02 19.41
N ASP A 19 11.27 82.07 19.94
CA ASP A 19 10.19 82.93 19.44
C ASP A 19 10.41 84.43 19.76
N GLY A 20 11.54 84.75 20.41
CA GLY A 20 11.84 86.10 20.87
C GLY A 20 10.91 86.54 22.00
N SER A 21 10.83 87.85 22.23
CA SER A 21 9.92 88.43 23.22
C SER A 21 9.49 89.81 22.78
N VAL A 22 8.20 89.95 22.48
CA VAL A 22 7.61 91.25 22.09
C VAL A 22 7.69 92.25 23.25
N ALA A 23 7.49 91.78 24.49
CA ALA A 23 7.59 92.59 25.70
C ALA A 23 9.04 92.93 26.07
N GLY A 24 9.98 92.05 25.72
CA GLY A 24 11.42 92.24 25.97
C GLY A 24 12.17 92.92 24.82
N ASN A 25 11.50 93.23 23.70
CA ASN A 25 12.12 93.71 22.47
C ASN A 25 13.25 92.78 21.96
N ILE A 26 13.08 91.47 22.13
CA ILE A 26 14.02 90.44 21.66
C ILE A 26 13.47 89.88 20.35
N GLN A 27 14.25 89.94 19.27
CA GLN A 27 13.83 89.40 17.98
C GLN A 27 13.75 87.87 18.03
N PRO A 28 12.74 87.26 17.39
CA PRO A 28 12.72 85.82 17.17
C PRO A 28 13.89 85.41 16.29
N THR A 29 14.28 84.15 16.43
CA THR A 29 15.34 83.61 15.59
C THR A 29 14.86 83.47 14.13
N GLU A 30 15.54 84.12 13.18
CA GLU A 30 15.14 84.07 11.77
C GLU A 30 15.45 82.70 11.14
N ILE A 31 14.40 81.99 10.71
CA ILE A 31 14.57 80.70 10.02
C ILE A 31 14.48 80.90 8.50
N MET A 32 15.45 80.37 7.75
CA MET A 32 15.40 80.36 6.29
C MET A 32 14.26 79.45 5.81
N GLY A 33 13.14 80.03 5.37
CA GLY A 33 11.97 79.28 4.90
C GLY A 33 12.27 78.30 3.75
N GLY A 34 13.24 78.61 2.89
CA GLY A 34 13.71 77.71 1.84
C GLY A 34 14.36 76.42 2.35
N TRP A 35 15.07 76.49 3.49
CA TRP A 35 15.65 75.31 4.13
C TRP A 35 14.57 74.42 4.74
N LEU A 36 13.63 74.99 5.51
CA LEU A 36 12.50 74.26 6.08
C LEU A 36 11.65 73.56 5.01
N THR A 37 11.36 74.26 3.91
CA THR A 37 10.61 73.69 2.78
C THR A 37 11.35 72.51 2.16
N THR A 38 12.69 72.58 2.08
CA THR A 38 13.51 71.50 1.54
C THR A 38 13.50 70.28 2.45
N VAL A 39 13.72 70.45 3.76
CA VAL A 39 13.65 69.35 4.74
C VAL A 39 12.26 68.72 4.77
N GLN A 40 11.21 69.54 4.77
CA GLN A 40 9.83 69.05 4.76
C GLN A 40 9.54 68.22 3.50
N ARG A 41 10.02 68.64 2.32
CA ARG A 41 9.85 67.88 1.08
C ARG A 41 10.56 66.52 1.14
N GLU A 42 11.77 66.45 1.68
CA GLU A 42 12.49 65.18 1.87
C GLU A 42 11.75 64.23 2.82
N LEU A 43 11.24 64.74 3.94
CA LEU A 43 10.46 63.94 4.89
C LEU A 43 9.14 63.44 4.26
N ILE A 44 8.46 64.28 3.48
CA ILE A 44 7.24 63.88 2.75
C ILE A 44 7.55 62.83 1.67
N ALA A 45 8.74 62.88 1.05
CA ALA A 45 9.15 61.85 0.09
C ALA A 45 9.26 60.47 0.75
N VAL A 46 9.73 60.38 2.01
CA VAL A 46 9.76 59.12 2.78
C VAL A 46 8.35 58.58 3.01
N LEU A 47 7.40 59.44 3.39
CA LEU A 47 5.99 59.04 3.53
C LEU A 47 5.40 58.57 2.20
N SER A 48 5.69 59.30 1.13
CA SER A 48 5.19 58.97 -0.21
C SER A 48 5.74 57.62 -0.68
N ALA A 49 7.01 57.33 -0.45
CA ALA A 49 7.63 56.03 -0.73
C ALA A 49 6.96 54.90 0.07
N ALA A 50 6.54 55.17 1.32
CA ALA A 50 5.78 54.24 2.14
C ALA A 50 4.28 54.15 1.76
N GLY A 51 3.83 54.91 0.76
CA GLY A 51 2.41 55.00 0.37
C GLY A 51 1.52 55.59 1.45
N MET A 52 2.05 56.49 2.29
CA MET A 52 1.33 57.18 3.35
C MET A 52 0.94 58.59 2.92
N GLN A 53 -0.22 59.06 3.39
CA GLN A 53 -0.64 60.45 3.26
C GLN A 53 -0.08 61.28 4.42
N THR A 54 0.16 62.56 4.19
CA THR A 54 0.65 63.47 5.24
C THR A 54 -0.46 63.79 6.23
N ASP A 55 -0.12 63.81 7.51
CA ASP A 55 -1.06 64.15 8.58
C ASP A 55 -0.41 65.16 9.52
N LYS A 56 -0.96 66.38 9.55
CA LYS A 56 -0.44 67.48 10.37
C LYS A 56 -0.61 67.26 11.87
N THR A 57 -1.40 66.27 12.28
CA THR A 57 -1.65 65.94 13.69
C THR A 57 -0.80 64.77 14.18
N ASN A 58 0.01 64.16 13.31
CA ASN A 58 0.80 62.98 13.62
C ASN A 58 2.31 63.26 13.54
N ASP A 59 2.91 63.52 14.69
CA ASP A 59 4.36 63.77 14.79
C ASP A 59 5.21 62.49 14.61
N ALA A 60 4.59 61.30 14.62
CA ALA A 60 5.28 60.01 14.45
C ALA A 60 5.24 59.47 13.00
N GLN A 61 4.64 60.21 12.05
CA GLN A 61 4.38 59.73 10.69
C GLN A 61 5.63 59.32 9.90
N VAL A 62 6.77 60.01 10.12
CA VAL A 62 8.04 59.68 9.46
C VAL A 62 8.61 58.35 9.99
N VAL A 63 8.56 58.13 11.31
CA VAL A 63 8.97 56.86 11.92
C VAL A 63 8.11 55.71 11.41
N ALA A 64 6.79 55.89 11.37
CA ALA A 64 5.87 54.89 10.85
C ALA A 64 6.15 54.56 9.36
N ALA A 65 6.47 55.56 8.55
CA ALA A 65 6.84 55.37 7.14
C ALA A 65 8.13 54.55 7.00
N ILE A 66 9.17 54.87 7.77
CA ILE A 66 10.44 54.12 7.77
C ILE A 66 10.22 52.67 8.21
N GLN A 67 9.47 52.44 9.29
CA GLN A 67 9.13 51.10 9.76
C GLN A 67 8.40 50.29 8.68
N LYS A 68 7.44 50.90 7.98
CA LYS A 68 6.70 50.27 6.90
C LYS A 68 7.60 49.90 5.71
N LEU A 69 8.54 50.78 5.34
CA LEU A 69 9.51 50.51 4.28
C LEU A 69 10.45 49.34 4.64
N ILE A 70 10.94 49.31 5.87
CA ILE A 70 11.80 48.22 6.38
C ILE A 70 11.03 46.91 6.39
N GLN A 71 9.78 46.90 6.87
CA GLN A 71 8.93 45.71 6.86
C GLN A 71 8.70 45.21 5.42
N GLY A 72 8.35 46.09 4.49
CA GLY A 72 8.17 45.71 3.09
C GLY A 72 9.44 45.11 2.47
N ALA A 73 10.61 45.67 2.78
CA ALA A 73 11.89 45.13 2.33
C ALA A 73 12.20 43.77 2.98
N ALA A 74 11.94 43.60 4.27
CA ALA A 74 12.15 42.34 4.99
C ALA A 74 11.24 41.22 4.46
N GLU A 75 9.99 41.54 4.12
CA GLU A 75 9.05 40.59 3.55
C GLU A 75 9.43 40.16 2.14
N ALA A 76 9.83 41.12 1.29
CA ALA A 76 10.32 40.83 -0.06
C ALA A 76 11.57 39.93 -0.04
N ASN A 77 12.38 40.04 1.02
CA ASN A 77 13.62 39.28 1.21
C ASN A 77 13.48 38.06 2.14
N SER A 78 12.27 37.72 2.59
CA SER A 78 12.04 36.61 3.54
C SER A 78 12.39 35.23 2.97
N GLY A 79 12.53 35.09 1.65
CA GLY A 79 12.79 33.81 0.98
C GLY A 79 11.59 32.83 0.96
N VAL A 80 10.56 33.07 1.78
CA VAL A 80 9.33 32.25 1.84
C VAL A 80 8.10 33.15 1.76
N PRO A 81 7.26 33.04 0.73
CA PRO A 81 6.06 33.87 0.60
C PRO A 81 5.03 33.56 1.70
N VAL A 82 4.24 34.57 2.09
CA VAL A 82 3.10 34.39 3.01
C VAL A 82 2.15 33.35 2.43
N GLY A 83 1.65 32.45 3.28
CA GLY A 83 0.75 31.37 2.85
C GLY A 83 1.42 30.06 2.43
N ALA A 84 2.74 30.04 2.22
CA ALA A 84 3.47 28.80 1.95
C ALA A 84 3.58 27.91 3.19
N PRO A 85 3.40 26.59 3.06
CA PRO A 85 3.63 25.64 4.14
C PRO A 85 5.13 25.55 4.46
N ILE A 86 5.46 25.61 5.75
CA ILE A 86 6.83 25.52 6.27
C ILE A 86 6.91 24.31 7.18
N ALA A 87 7.88 23.43 6.95
CA ALA A 87 8.16 22.31 7.84
C ALA A 87 8.91 22.81 9.08
N TRP A 88 8.28 22.72 10.24
CA TRP A 88 8.79 23.22 11.52
C TRP A 88 9.12 22.06 12.48
N PRO A 89 10.34 21.98 13.03
CA PRO A 89 10.81 20.82 13.79
C PRO A 89 10.38 20.81 15.26
N SER A 90 9.57 21.77 15.72
CA SER A 90 9.19 21.93 17.13
C SER A 90 7.68 22.06 17.29
N ASP A 91 7.15 21.69 18.45
CA ASP A 91 5.74 21.91 18.79
C ASP A 91 5.46 23.35 19.23
N VAL A 92 6.50 24.13 19.54
CA VAL A 92 6.37 25.55 19.88
C VAL A 92 6.38 26.38 18.60
N VAL A 93 5.23 26.96 18.25
CA VAL A 93 5.07 27.78 17.05
C VAL A 93 5.61 29.20 17.30
N PRO A 94 6.47 29.74 16.41
CA PRO A 94 6.95 31.12 16.54
C PRO A 94 5.84 32.16 16.35
N ASP A 95 6.02 33.35 16.95
CA ASP A 95 5.12 34.48 16.76
C ASP A 95 4.98 34.87 15.28
N GLY A 96 3.75 35.18 14.86
CA GLY A 96 3.44 35.51 13.46
C GLY A 96 3.18 34.29 12.56
N TYR A 97 3.24 33.08 13.11
CA TYR A 97 2.91 31.83 12.42
C TYR A 97 1.71 31.12 13.06
N ALA A 98 1.08 30.23 12.30
CA ALA A 98 0.05 29.33 12.80
C ALA A 98 0.27 27.90 12.27
N VAL A 99 -0.11 26.89 13.06
CA VAL A 99 -0.17 25.49 12.58
C VAL A 99 -1.22 25.38 11.48
N MET A 100 -0.95 24.58 10.45
CA MET A 100 -1.89 24.31 9.35
C MET A 100 -2.81 23.14 9.68
N GLN A 101 -3.98 23.42 10.26
CA GLN A 101 -4.89 22.42 10.82
C GLN A 101 -6.36 22.61 10.37
N GLY A 102 -6.59 23.21 9.21
CA GLY A 102 -7.94 23.36 8.64
C GLY A 102 -8.74 24.56 9.17
N GLN A 103 -8.10 25.47 9.90
CA GLN A 103 -8.78 26.60 10.55
C GLN A 103 -9.10 27.74 9.58
N ALA A 104 -10.21 28.45 9.84
CA ALA A 104 -10.54 29.69 9.18
C ALA A 104 -9.68 30.87 9.68
N PHE A 105 -9.53 31.90 8.85
CA PHE A 105 -8.87 33.15 9.20
C PHE A 105 -9.61 34.36 8.62
N ASP A 106 -9.39 35.53 9.23
CA ASP A 106 -9.93 36.80 8.75
C ASP A 106 -9.12 37.30 7.55
N THR A 107 -9.73 37.29 6.36
CA THR A 107 -9.13 37.71 5.10
C THR A 107 -8.85 39.22 5.04
N SER A 108 -9.58 40.03 5.81
CA SER A 108 -9.35 41.48 5.90
C SER A 108 -8.14 41.79 6.79
N ARG A 109 -7.98 41.03 7.87
CA ARG A 109 -6.81 41.15 8.76
C ARG A 109 -5.53 40.60 8.13
N TYR A 110 -5.64 39.54 7.33
CA TYR A 110 -4.50 38.86 6.70
C TYR A 110 -4.63 38.85 5.16
N PRO A 111 -4.54 40.02 4.50
CA PRO A 111 -4.81 40.14 3.06
C PRO A 111 -3.81 39.37 2.20
N LYS A 112 -2.54 39.27 2.62
CA LYS A 112 -1.53 38.48 1.89
C LYS A 112 -1.78 36.98 2.01
N LEU A 113 -2.22 36.52 3.18
CA LEU A 113 -2.62 35.12 3.35
C LEU A 113 -3.85 34.81 2.51
N ALA A 114 -4.79 35.75 2.37
CA ALA A 114 -5.95 35.63 1.50
C ALA A 114 -5.60 35.53 0.01
N ILE A 115 -4.46 36.08 -0.44
CA ILE A 115 -3.97 35.84 -1.81
C ILE A 115 -3.63 34.36 -2.02
N ALA A 116 -2.99 33.72 -1.03
CA ALA A 116 -2.64 32.31 -1.10
C ALA A 116 -3.83 31.38 -0.85
N HIS A 117 -4.73 31.74 0.06
CA HIS A 117 -5.90 30.97 0.47
C HIS A 117 -7.18 31.82 0.38
N PRO A 118 -7.75 32.02 -0.82
CA PRO A 118 -8.86 32.96 -1.04
C PRO A 118 -10.17 32.61 -0.35
N ASN A 119 -10.34 31.35 0.05
CA ASN A 119 -11.51 30.88 0.80
C ASN A 119 -11.46 31.25 2.29
N GLY A 120 -10.38 31.90 2.76
CA GLY A 120 -10.23 32.23 4.18
C GLY A 120 -9.98 31.01 5.06
N VAL A 121 -9.51 29.88 4.51
CA VAL A 121 -9.24 28.65 5.27
C VAL A 121 -7.83 28.17 4.99
N ILE A 122 -7.05 27.97 6.06
CA ILE A 122 -5.73 27.34 5.98
C ILE A 122 -5.94 25.83 5.83
N PRO A 123 -5.30 25.15 4.85
CA PRO A 123 -5.41 23.70 4.69
C PRO A 123 -5.02 22.93 5.95
N ASP A 124 -5.67 21.80 6.22
CA ASP A 124 -5.19 20.84 7.22
C ASP A 124 -4.08 20.00 6.60
N MET A 125 -2.87 20.13 7.14
CA MET A 125 -1.67 19.45 6.63
C MET A 125 -1.21 18.30 7.53
N ARG A 126 -1.94 18.00 8.62
CA ARG A 126 -1.59 16.90 9.53
C ARG A 126 -1.74 15.56 8.80
N GLY A 127 -0.69 14.75 8.81
CA GLY A 127 -0.64 13.47 8.08
C GLY A 127 -0.49 13.60 6.56
N TRP A 128 -0.48 14.82 6.01
CA TRP A 128 -0.38 15.03 4.57
C TRP A 128 1.07 15.27 4.12
N MET A 129 1.43 14.72 2.97
CA MET A 129 2.68 15.00 2.28
C MET A 129 2.45 15.95 1.10
N ILE A 130 3.32 16.94 0.92
CA ILE A 130 3.25 17.84 -0.23
C ILE A 130 3.72 17.12 -1.49
N LYS A 131 2.82 17.04 -2.48
CA LYS A 131 3.10 16.55 -3.83
C LYS A 131 2.99 17.71 -4.82
N GLY A 132 3.96 17.86 -5.70
CA GLY A 132 3.88 18.83 -6.79
C GLY A 132 2.61 18.60 -7.61
N LYS A 133 1.86 19.68 -7.88
CA LYS A 133 0.66 19.59 -8.70
C LYS A 133 1.05 19.06 -10.09
N PRO A 134 0.43 17.97 -10.58
CA PRO A 134 0.70 17.47 -11.92
C PRO A 134 0.20 18.47 -12.98
N ALA A 135 0.75 18.37 -14.20
CA ALA A 135 0.36 19.24 -15.31
C ALA A 135 -1.15 19.21 -15.60
N SER A 136 -1.81 18.08 -15.36
CA SER A 136 -3.24 17.88 -15.54
C SER A 136 -3.82 16.89 -14.54
N GLY A 137 -5.16 16.80 -14.46
CA GLY A 137 -5.87 15.80 -13.66
C GLY A 137 -6.07 16.15 -12.18
N ARG A 138 -5.49 17.25 -11.67
CA ARG A 138 -5.68 17.70 -10.28
C ARG A 138 -5.73 19.23 -10.14
N ALA A 139 -6.55 19.70 -9.19
CA ALA A 139 -6.57 21.10 -8.76
C ALA A 139 -5.49 21.37 -7.70
N VAL A 140 -5.10 22.65 -7.52
CA VAL A 140 -4.23 23.06 -6.40
C VAL A 140 -4.99 22.80 -5.10
N LEU A 141 -4.30 22.33 -4.05
CA LEU A 141 -4.87 21.92 -2.76
C LEU A 141 -5.85 20.72 -2.80
N SER A 142 -6.01 20.04 -3.93
CA SER A 142 -6.75 18.77 -3.96
C SER A 142 -6.01 17.70 -3.15
N GLN A 143 -6.75 16.88 -2.41
CA GLN A 143 -6.22 15.75 -1.65
C GLN A 143 -6.22 14.47 -2.49
N GLU A 144 -5.26 13.59 -2.24
CA GLU A 144 -5.14 12.28 -2.87
C GLU A 144 -4.75 11.28 -1.77
N GLN A 145 -5.57 10.25 -1.57
CA GLN A 145 -5.30 9.20 -0.60
C GLN A 145 -4.09 8.37 -1.02
N ASP A 146 -3.47 7.71 -0.06
CA ASP A 146 -2.39 6.77 -0.31
C ASP A 146 -2.89 5.54 -1.07
N GLY A 147 -1.97 4.83 -1.72
CA GLY A 147 -2.34 3.66 -2.50
C GLY A 147 -1.15 2.91 -3.06
N ASN A 148 -1.25 1.58 -3.03
CA ASN A 148 -0.26 0.72 -3.66
C ASN A 148 -0.41 0.74 -5.18
N LYS A 149 0.74 0.73 -5.87
CA LYS A 149 0.76 0.57 -7.31
C LYS A 149 0.23 -0.83 -7.68
N SER A 150 -0.56 -0.90 -8.75
CA SER A 150 -1.02 -2.17 -9.33
C SER A 150 0.18 -3.10 -9.61
N HIS A 151 0.07 -4.34 -9.13
CA HIS A 151 1.10 -5.37 -9.29
C HIS A 151 0.48 -6.78 -9.23
N SER A 152 1.28 -7.81 -9.52
CA SER A 152 0.89 -9.22 -9.42
C SER A 152 1.96 -10.02 -8.69
N HIS A 153 1.60 -11.23 -8.25
CA HIS A 153 2.50 -12.20 -7.62
C HIS A 153 2.51 -13.50 -8.41
N THR A 154 3.65 -14.19 -8.41
CA THR A 154 3.69 -15.60 -8.81
C THR A 154 3.33 -16.47 -7.61
N ALA A 155 2.57 -17.53 -7.84
CA ALA A 155 2.16 -18.48 -6.81
C ALA A 155 2.40 -19.92 -7.30
N ARG A 156 2.69 -20.83 -6.37
CA ARG A 156 2.87 -22.27 -6.65
C ARG A 156 2.21 -23.12 -5.57
N ALA A 157 1.55 -24.19 -5.98
CA ALA A 157 1.17 -25.28 -5.09
C ALA A 157 2.33 -26.28 -4.99
N GLN A 158 2.45 -26.96 -3.85
CA GLN A 158 3.39 -28.07 -3.69
C GLN A 158 2.73 -29.38 -4.13
N ASP A 159 3.53 -30.31 -4.63
CA ASP A 159 3.06 -31.66 -4.95
C ASP A 159 2.58 -32.37 -3.68
N THR A 160 1.49 -33.12 -3.80
CA THR A 160 0.88 -33.87 -2.69
C THR A 160 0.76 -35.34 -3.08
N ASP A 161 1.47 -36.21 -2.36
CA ASP A 161 1.29 -37.67 -2.48
C ASP A 161 0.04 -38.10 -1.70
N LEU A 162 -0.92 -38.71 -2.39
CA LEU A 162 -2.13 -39.25 -1.78
C LEU A 162 -1.91 -40.61 -1.11
N GLY A 163 -0.77 -41.27 -1.36
CA GLY A 163 -0.38 -42.58 -0.82
C GLY A 163 -1.20 -43.75 -1.36
N THR A 164 -0.80 -44.97 -1.02
CA THR A 164 -1.47 -46.21 -1.45
C THR A 164 -2.84 -46.40 -0.78
N LYS A 165 -3.79 -47.01 -1.50
CA LYS A 165 -5.14 -47.38 -1.00
C LYS A 165 -5.40 -48.85 -1.32
N THR A 166 -6.12 -49.55 -0.44
CA THR A 166 -6.52 -50.94 -0.64
C THR A 166 -7.97 -51.00 -1.12
N THR A 167 -8.26 -51.87 -2.08
CA THR A 167 -9.61 -52.10 -2.58
C THR A 167 -10.45 -52.91 -1.58
N SER A 168 -11.76 -52.93 -1.78
CA SER A 168 -12.64 -53.87 -1.07
C SER A 168 -12.32 -55.32 -1.45
N SER A 169 -12.53 -56.26 -0.53
CA SER A 169 -12.38 -57.70 -0.79
C SER A 169 -13.51 -58.22 -1.71
N PHE A 170 -13.17 -59.16 -2.60
CA PHE A 170 -14.11 -59.89 -3.45
C PHE A 170 -13.80 -61.39 -3.39
N ASP A 171 -14.82 -62.20 -3.11
CA ASP A 171 -14.69 -63.67 -3.01
C ASP A 171 -15.40 -64.34 -4.20
N TYR A 172 -14.65 -65.19 -4.93
CA TYR A 172 -15.20 -65.97 -6.04
C TYR A 172 -16.05 -67.16 -5.56
N GLY A 173 -15.92 -67.60 -4.31
CA GLY A 173 -16.56 -68.81 -3.78
C GLY A 173 -16.10 -70.09 -4.51
N THR A 174 -16.94 -71.14 -4.47
CA THR A 174 -16.65 -72.44 -5.11
C THR A 174 -17.06 -72.47 -6.58
N LYS A 175 -16.24 -73.07 -7.44
CA LYS A 175 -16.52 -73.31 -8.88
C LYS A 175 -16.43 -74.82 -9.18
N SER A 176 -17.23 -75.29 -10.13
CA SER A 176 -17.28 -76.71 -10.54
C SER A 176 -16.70 -76.90 -11.94
N THR A 177 -16.13 -78.09 -12.23
CA THR A 177 -15.62 -78.48 -13.55
C THR A 177 -16.74 -79.06 -14.43
N ASN A 178 -16.46 -79.24 -15.73
CA ASN A 178 -17.32 -80.07 -16.59
C ASN A 178 -17.15 -81.57 -16.28
N THR A 179 -18.06 -82.41 -16.77
CA THR A 179 -18.02 -83.87 -16.60
C THR A 179 -17.36 -84.54 -17.80
N THR A 180 -16.28 -85.29 -17.59
CA THR A 180 -15.52 -86.01 -18.64
C THR A 180 -14.72 -87.18 -18.04
N GLY A 181 -14.00 -87.96 -18.86
CA GLY A 181 -13.07 -89.02 -18.42
C GLY A 181 -13.58 -90.45 -18.54
N GLY A 182 -14.80 -90.66 -19.08
CA GLY A 182 -15.32 -92.00 -19.36
C GLY A 182 -14.49 -92.72 -20.43
N HIS A 183 -14.04 -93.94 -20.11
CA HIS A 183 -13.26 -94.78 -21.02
C HIS A 183 -13.47 -96.28 -20.71
N THR A 184 -13.09 -97.16 -21.63
CA THR A 184 -13.21 -98.62 -21.52
C THR A 184 -11.84 -99.30 -21.57
N HIS A 185 -11.67 -100.45 -20.90
CA HIS A 185 -10.47 -101.28 -20.96
C HIS A 185 -10.77 -102.64 -21.61
N THR A 186 -9.78 -103.28 -22.22
CA THR A 186 -9.88 -104.65 -22.76
C THR A 186 -8.81 -105.56 -22.14
N GLN A 187 -9.14 -106.80 -21.84
CA GLN A 187 -8.20 -107.81 -21.32
C GLN A 187 -8.15 -109.02 -22.24
N LEU A 188 -6.94 -109.50 -22.56
CA LEU A 188 -6.74 -110.70 -23.38
C LEU A 188 -6.66 -111.94 -22.48
N VAL A 189 -7.69 -112.78 -22.49
CA VAL A 189 -7.72 -114.02 -21.71
C VAL A 189 -7.02 -115.12 -22.52
N ARG A 190 -5.83 -115.57 -22.08
CA ARG A 190 -5.13 -116.69 -22.72
C ARG A 190 -5.58 -118.01 -22.08
N GLY A 191 -6.56 -118.67 -22.69
CA GLY A 191 -6.95 -120.03 -22.34
C GLY A 191 -5.85 -121.02 -22.73
N ILE A 192 -5.29 -121.74 -21.76
CA ILE A 192 -4.34 -122.83 -21.99
C ILE A 192 -5.13 -124.14 -21.81
N GLY A 193 -5.42 -124.83 -22.91
CA GLY A 193 -5.99 -126.17 -22.90
C GLY A 193 -5.19 -127.07 -23.85
N ALA A 194 -4.42 -127.99 -23.28
CA ALA A 194 -3.57 -128.94 -24.00
C ALA A 194 -4.22 -130.34 -24.09
N VAL A 195 -3.80 -131.06 -25.13
CA VAL A 195 -3.74 -132.53 -25.41
C VAL A 195 -5.01 -133.36 -25.71
N ASP A 196 -5.18 -133.64 -27.01
CA ASP A 196 -5.08 -134.94 -27.74
C ASP A 196 -6.03 -136.12 -27.40
N GLY A 197 -6.57 -136.75 -28.47
CA GLY A 197 -7.06 -138.14 -28.44
C GLY A 197 -8.54 -138.41 -28.78
N THR A 198 -8.89 -138.35 -30.08
CA THR A 198 -9.88 -139.17 -30.81
C THR A 198 -11.21 -139.59 -30.15
N ALA A 199 -12.26 -138.85 -30.54
CA ALA A 199 -13.63 -139.28 -30.89
C ALA A 199 -14.36 -140.33 -30.03
N GLY A 200 -14.94 -139.88 -28.93
CA GLY A 200 -16.13 -140.46 -28.33
C GLY A 200 -17.03 -139.34 -27.85
N SER A 201 -18.22 -139.18 -28.44
CA SER A 201 -19.20 -138.16 -28.06
C SER A 201 -19.58 -138.36 -26.59
N ARG A 202 -18.95 -137.59 -25.72
CA ARG A 202 -19.26 -137.44 -24.30
C ARG A 202 -19.59 -135.97 -24.13
N GLY A 203 -20.83 -135.70 -23.73
CA GLY A 203 -21.24 -134.35 -23.35
C GLY A 203 -20.32 -133.86 -22.25
N SER A 204 -19.41 -132.96 -22.60
CA SER A 204 -18.85 -131.99 -21.69
C SER A 204 -19.74 -130.77 -21.79
N SER A 205 -20.53 -130.57 -20.75
CA SER A 205 -21.00 -129.25 -20.36
C SER A 205 -19.79 -128.32 -20.37
N GLU A 206 -19.60 -127.58 -21.46
CA GLU A 206 -18.79 -126.38 -21.46
C GLU A 206 -19.63 -125.35 -20.70
N GLY A 207 -19.50 -125.46 -19.37
CA GLY A 207 -19.94 -124.44 -18.45
C GLY A 207 -19.41 -123.13 -19.01
N ASN A 208 -20.35 -122.27 -19.35
CA ASN A 208 -20.07 -120.88 -19.60
C ASN A 208 -19.64 -120.29 -18.25
N ASP A 209 -18.39 -120.57 -17.85
CA ASP A 209 -17.66 -119.81 -16.84
C ASP A 209 -17.33 -118.45 -17.46
N GLY A 210 -18.39 -117.74 -17.87
CA GLY A 210 -18.41 -116.32 -18.06
C GLY A 210 -18.25 -115.69 -16.69
N SER A 211 -17.06 -115.85 -16.12
CA SER A 211 -16.57 -114.99 -15.06
C SER A 211 -16.44 -113.61 -15.71
N GLY A 212 -17.56 -112.90 -15.79
CA GLY A 212 -17.63 -111.48 -16.08
C GLY A 212 -16.99 -110.75 -14.91
N GLY A 213 -15.66 -110.86 -14.81
CA GLY A 213 -14.90 -110.26 -13.73
C GLY A 213 -15.08 -108.75 -13.78
N THR A 214 -15.75 -108.18 -12.78
CA THR A 214 -15.74 -106.75 -12.55
C THR A 214 -14.36 -106.35 -12.01
N THR A 215 -13.77 -105.30 -12.56
CA THR A 215 -12.54 -104.73 -11.99
C THR A 215 -12.82 -104.13 -10.61
N ALA A 216 -11.81 -104.08 -9.73
CA ALA A 216 -11.93 -103.34 -8.47
C ALA A 216 -12.15 -101.84 -8.71
N SER A 217 -12.73 -101.13 -7.73
CA SER A 217 -12.89 -99.67 -7.79
C SER A 217 -11.53 -98.98 -7.92
N ALA A 218 -11.38 -98.15 -8.94
CA ALA A 218 -10.19 -97.37 -9.24
C ALA A 218 -10.58 -96.12 -10.05
N GLY A 219 -9.68 -95.14 -10.14
CA GLY A 219 -9.89 -93.93 -10.96
C GLY A 219 -10.25 -92.66 -10.17
N ASP A 220 -10.31 -92.73 -8.83
CA ASP A 220 -10.34 -91.54 -7.98
C ASP A 220 -9.06 -90.73 -8.19
N HIS A 221 -9.21 -89.52 -8.73
CA HIS A 221 -8.11 -88.61 -8.99
C HIS A 221 -8.58 -87.16 -8.82
N ALA A 222 -7.62 -86.27 -8.63
CA ALA A 222 -7.84 -84.84 -8.57
C ALA A 222 -6.94 -84.14 -9.58
N HIS A 223 -7.42 -83.00 -10.09
CA HIS A 223 -6.63 -82.11 -10.94
C HIS A 223 -6.27 -80.85 -10.16
N THR A 224 -5.06 -80.35 -10.38
CA THR A 224 -4.66 -79.01 -9.95
C THR A 224 -4.93 -78.04 -11.10
N VAL A 225 -5.60 -76.93 -10.81
CA VAL A 225 -5.86 -75.87 -11.80
C VAL A 225 -5.23 -74.57 -11.30
N TYR A 226 -4.26 -74.05 -12.03
CA TYR A 226 -3.67 -72.75 -11.78
C TYR A 226 -4.49 -71.66 -12.47
N ILE A 227 -5.09 -70.73 -11.70
CA ILE A 227 -5.91 -69.63 -12.24
C ILE A 227 -5.05 -68.44 -12.70
N GLY A 228 -4.02 -68.09 -11.92
CA GLY A 228 -3.13 -66.96 -12.20
C GLY A 228 -3.48 -65.68 -11.43
N VAL A 229 -2.66 -64.66 -11.66
CA VAL A 229 -2.80 -63.31 -11.06
C VAL A 229 -3.50 -62.36 -12.04
N HIS A 230 -4.19 -61.35 -11.53
CA HIS A 230 -4.79 -60.30 -12.35
C HIS A 230 -4.75 -58.96 -11.61
N ASP A 231 -4.74 -57.87 -12.38
CA ASP A 231 -4.79 -56.48 -11.90
C ASP A 231 -5.95 -55.73 -12.55
N HIS A 232 -6.39 -54.65 -11.90
CA HIS A 232 -7.40 -53.74 -12.42
C HIS A 232 -6.81 -52.34 -12.56
N THR A 233 -7.35 -51.54 -13.48
CA THR A 233 -7.06 -50.10 -13.58
C THR A 233 -8.26 -49.30 -13.08
N VAL A 234 -8.00 -48.17 -12.41
CA VAL A 234 -9.05 -47.28 -11.90
C VAL A 234 -8.75 -45.85 -12.35
N TYR A 235 -9.73 -45.21 -12.98
CA TYR A 235 -9.66 -43.80 -13.36
C TYR A 235 -10.18 -42.91 -12.22
N ILE A 236 -9.36 -41.97 -11.75
CA ILE A 236 -9.71 -41.08 -10.62
C ILE A 236 -10.39 -39.78 -11.08
N GLY A 237 -9.97 -39.22 -12.23
CA GLY A 237 -10.52 -37.98 -12.78
C GLY A 237 -9.84 -36.68 -12.31
N PRO A 238 -10.12 -35.54 -12.96
CA PRO A 238 -9.61 -34.23 -12.59
C PRO A 238 -10.30 -33.68 -11.33
N HIS A 239 -9.56 -32.88 -10.54
CA HIS A 239 -10.09 -32.14 -9.40
C HIS A 239 -9.40 -30.76 -9.28
N GLY A 240 -9.89 -29.89 -8.40
CA GLY A 240 -9.35 -28.55 -8.18
C GLY A 240 -9.41 -28.10 -6.72
N HIS A 241 -8.86 -26.92 -6.45
CA HIS A 241 -8.77 -26.33 -5.11
C HIS A 241 -9.20 -24.87 -5.12
N VAL A 242 -9.72 -24.40 -3.99
CA VAL A 242 -9.95 -22.97 -3.76
C VAL A 242 -8.67 -22.36 -3.20
N VAL A 243 -8.26 -21.22 -3.74
CA VAL A 243 -7.13 -20.44 -3.24
C VAL A 243 -7.65 -19.12 -2.72
N ILE A 244 -7.32 -18.81 -1.46
CA ILE A 244 -7.64 -17.54 -0.81
C ILE A 244 -6.32 -16.83 -0.55
N VAL A 245 -6.27 -15.53 -0.90
CA VAL A 245 -5.16 -14.65 -0.58
C VAL A 245 -5.69 -13.63 0.41
N ASP A 246 -5.25 -13.74 1.66
CA ASP A 246 -5.64 -12.82 2.72
C ASP A 246 -4.97 -11.45 2.55
N ALA A 247 -5.57 -10.42 3.14
CA ALA A 247 -5.01 -9.08 3.12
C ALA A 247 -3.72 -9.02 3.95
N ASP A 248 -2.70 -8.35 3.41
CA ASP A 248 -1.43 -8.09 4.10
C ASP A 248 -1.02 -6.63 3.91
N GLY A 249 -0.58 -5.98 4.99
CA GLY A 249 -0.17 -4.58 4.99
C GLY A 249 -0.54 -3.79 6.24
N ASN A 250 -0.15 -2.53 6.24
CA ASN A 250 -0.48 -1.56 7.30
C ASN A 250 -1.77 -0.80 6.96
N ALA A 251 -2.26 0.01 7.91
CA ALA A 251 -3.40 0.90 7.68
C ALA A 251 -3.14 1.98 6.61
N GLU A 252 -1.88 2.37 6.40
CA GLU A 252 -1.46 3.37 5.41
C GLU A 252 -0.24 2.87 4.61
N THR A 253 -0.18 3.29 3.35
CA THR A 253 0.97 3.12 2.45
C THR A 253 1.99 4.22 2.72
N THR A 254 3.03 3.89 3.48
CA THR A 254 4.05 4.87 3.89
C THR A 254 5.37 4.69 3.16
N VAL A 255 6.05 5.80 2.92
CA VAL A 255 7.50 5.83 2.69
C VAL A 255 8.22 6.23 3.98
N LYS A 256 9.52 5.96 4.10
CA LYS A 256 10.31 6.48 5.23
C LYS A 256 10.13 8.01 5.31
N ASN A 257 9.67 8.49 6.46
CA ASN A 257 9.36 9.90 6.68
C ASN A 257 9.76 10.32 8.10
N ILE A 258 9.85 11.63 8.33
CA ILE A 258 10.08 12.24 9.64
C ILE A 258 8.96 13.27 9.85
N ALA A 259 8.33 13.24 11.03
CA ALA A 259 7.26 14.16 11.36
C ALA A 259 7.80 15.58 11.63
N PHE A 260 7.21 16.57 10.95
CA PHE A 260 7.39 17.99 11.19
C PHE A 260 6.00 18.63 11.31
N ASN A 261 5.89 19.70 12.09
CA ASN A 261 4.68 20.50 12.13
C ASN A 261 4.64 21.41 10.90
N TYR A 262 3.58 21.33 10.10
CA TYR A 262 3.36 22.31 9.05
C TYR A 262 2.82 23.61 9.66
N ILE A 263 3.57 24.70 9.51
CA ILE A 263 3.15 26.05 9.91
C ILE A 263 3.07 26.97 8.69
N VAL A 264 2.37 28.09 8.85
CA VAL A 264 2.21 29.11 7.81
C VAL A 264 2.42 30.50 8.41
N ARG A 265 3.12 31.37 7.68
CA ARG A 265 3.26 32.79 8.03
C ARG A 265 1.95 33.53 7.79
N LEU A 266 1.52 34.36 8.74
CA LEU A 266 0.22 35.04 8.68
C LEU A 266 0.24 36.40 7.93
N ALA A 267 1.33 37.16 7.99
CA ALA A 267 1.42 38.52 7.44
C ALA A 267 2.76 38.82 6.78
#